data_AF-V9IEI7-F1
#
_entry.id   AF-V9IEI7-F1
#
_cell.length_a   1.000
_cell.length_b   1.000
_cell.length_c   1.000
_cell.angle_alpha   90.00
_cell.angle_beta   90.00
_cell.angle_gamma   90.00
#
_symmetry.space_group_name_H-M   'P 1'
#
loop_
_entity.id
_entity.type
_entity.pdbx_description
1 polymer ?
#
loop_
_entity_poly.entity_id
_entity_poly.type
_entity_poly.pdbx_seq_one_letter_code
_entity_poly.pdbx_strand_id
1 'polypeptide(L)'
;MLLYIKLFIFMMNIISILMRPILWFMYRKRLPNIPPIKNPLLRLSATTIAKKIRNGDLKSETIVKAYIDRIQEVNPFINAVIEDRFELAINEAKLYDEQLKSGKFTIHILEKEKPLYGVPITIKESCCLSGMSYTGGSLSRKGIKALADGPAVKIIKDAGAIPLLVSNTSEFCTSLHSYNFLYGHTLNPYDRRRTSGGSSGGRITWCRSITNWTWFGYSWFHKNTISLLWYFWS
;
A
#
# COMPACT_ATOMS: atom_id res chain seq x y z
N MET A 1 -1.82 -47.14 -7.67
CA MET A 1 -1.76 -45.73 -7.22
C MET A 1 -0.85 -44.86 -8.09
N LEU A 2 0.43 -45.19 -8.26
CA LEU A 2 1.39 -44.40 -9.06
C LEU A 2 1.03 -44.21 -10.55
N LEU A 3 0.46 -45.24 -11.20
CA LEU A 3 0.04 -45.14 -12.61
C LEU A 3 -1.10 -44.14 -12.81
N TYR A 4 -2.09 -44.12 -11.90
CA TYR A 4 -3.20 -43.17 -11.92
C TYR A 4 -2.73 -41.73 -11.72
N ILE A 5 -1.79 -41.50 -10.80
CA ILE A 5 -1.18 -40.19 -10.58
C ILE A 5 -0.45 -39.71 -11.85
N LYS A 6 0.33 -40.59 -12.50
CA LYS A 6 1.03 -40.27 -13.75
C LYS A 6 0.06 -39.95 -14.90
N LEU A 7 -1.01 -40.74 -15.03
CA LEU A 7 -2.05 -40.52 -16.05
C LEU A 7 -2.78 -39.19 -15.83
N PHE A 8 -3.08 -38.85 -14.58
CA PHE A 8 -3.69 -37.57 -14.20
C PHE A 8 -2.78 -36.37 -14.50
N ILE A 9 -1.49 -36.45 -14.16
CA ILE A 9 -0.51 -35.40 -14.48
C ILE A 9 -0.37 -35.24 -16.00
N PHE A 10 -0.33 -36.35 -16.75
CA PHE A 10 -0.26 -36.32 -18.21
C PHE A 10 -1.49 -35.64 -18.82
N MET A 11 -2.69 -35.97 -18.34
CA MET A 11 -3.93 -35.31 -18.75
C MET A 11 -3.94 -33.81 -18.44
N MET A 12 -3.51 -33.42 -17.23
CA MET A 12 -3.37 -32.00 -16.85
C MET A 12 -2.35 -31.25 -17.74
N ASN A 13 -1.27 -31.92 -18.15
CA ASN A 13 -0.29 -31.34 -19.07
C ASN A 13 -0.88 -31.12 -20.47
N ILE A 14 -1.66 -32.07 -21.00
CA ILE A 14 -2.36 -31.89 -22.28
C ILE A 14 -3.33 -30.71 -22.20
N ILE A 15 -4.15 -30.66 -21.14
CA ILE A 15 -5.07 -29.53 -20.91
C ILE A 15 -4.30 -28.22 -20.84
N SER A 16 -3.16 -28.17 -20.13
CA SER A 16 -2.31 -26.98 -20.07
C SER A 16 -1.80 -26.57 -21.44
N ILE A 17 -1.32 -27.51 -22.27
CA ILE A 17 -0.80 -27.23 -23.62
C ILE A 17 -1.89 -26.65 -24.52
N LEU A 18 -3.10 -27.19 -24.47
CA LEU A 18 -4.23 -26.71 -25.26
C LEU A 18 -4.74 -25.34 -24.76
N MET A 19 -4.73 -25.11 -23.45
CA MET A 19 -5.17 -23.85 -22.86
C MET A 19 -4.18 -22.71 -23.10
N ARG A 20 -2.88 -22.98 -23.19
CA ARG A 20 -1.84 -21.95 -23.38
C ARG A 20 -2.07 -21.01 -24.57
N PRO A 21 -2.31 -21.46 -25.81
CA PRO A 21 -2.56 -20.56 -26.94
C PRO A 21 -3.87 -19.78 -26.80
N ILE A 22 -4.90 -20.40 -26.20
CA ILE A 22 -6.21 -19.75 -25.92
C ILE A 22 -6.03 -18.64 -24.89
N LEU A 23 -5.41 -18.93 -23.75
CA LEU A 23 -5.10 -17.95 -22.71
C LEU A 23 -4.16 -16.87 -23.26
N TRP A 24 -3.13 -17.25 -24.03
CA TRP A 24 -2.25 -16.27 -24.66
C TRP A 24 -3.04 -15.33 -25.57
N PHE A 25 -3.92 -15.84 -26.43
CA PHE A 25 -4.74 -15.03 -27.33
C PHE A 25 -5.73 -14.13 -26.57
N MET A 26 -6.37 -14.65 -25.52
CA MET A 26 -7.29 -13.89 -24.66
C MET A 26 -6.56 -12.78 -23.89
N TYR A 27 -5.38 -13.07 -23.34
CA TYR A 27 -4.59 -12.16 -22.49
C TYR A 27 -3.45 -11.45 -23.24
N ARG A 28 -3.43 -11.50 -24.59
CA ARG A 28 -2.40 -10.83 -25.42
C ARG A 28 -2.53 -9.32 -25.40
N LYS A 29 -3.75 -8.79 -25.24
CA LYS A 29 -3.99 -7.35 -25.20
C LYS A 29 -3.35 -6.78 -23.94
N ARG A 30 -2.26 -6.02 -24.12
CA ARG A 30 -1.65 -5.24 -23.05
C ARG A 30 -2.68 -4.22 -22.56
N LEU A 31 -2.96 -4.26 -21.28
CA LEU A 31 -3.69 -3.20 -20.61
C LEU A 31 -2.88 -1.89 -20.72
N PRO A 32 -3.52 -0.70 -20.83
CA PRO A 32 -2.80 0.58 -20.96
C PRO A 32 -1.74 0.76 -19.87
N ASN A 33 -0.60 1.35 -20.23
CA ASN A 33 0.50 1.52 -19.27
C ASN A 33 0.11 2.50 -18.16
N ILE A 34 0.56 2.21 -16.94
CA ILE A 34 0.47 3.17 -15.84
C ILE A 34 1.40 4.33 -16.17
N PRO A 35 0.97 5.59 -15.98
CA PRO A 35 1.82 6.75 -16.21
C PRO A 35 3.14 6.65 -15.42
N PRO A 36 4.29 7.00 -16.02
CA PRO A 36 5.57 6.95 -15.34
C PRO A 36 5.66 7.98 -14.22
N ILE A 37 6.52 7.72 -13.24
CA ILE A 37 6.77 8.64 -12.13
C ILE A 37 7.51 9.89 -12.67
N LYS A 38 6.82 11.03 -12.63
CA LYS A 38 7.34 12.34 -13.05
C LYS A 38 8.01 13.10 -11.89
N ASN A 39 7.41 13.08 -10.71
CA ASN A 39 7.89 13.83 -9.56
C ASN A 39 9.06 13.10 -8.86
N PRO A 40 10.27 13.70 -8.77
CA PRO A 40 11.43 13.07 -8.14
C PRO A 40 11.25 12.85 -6.63
N LEU A 41 10.39 13.63 -5.95
CA LEU A 41 10.11 13.47 -4.52
C LEU A 41 9.55 12.08 -4.18
N LEU A 42 8.82 11.47 -5.12
CA LEU A 42 8.24 10.14 -4.97
C LEU A 42 9.29 9.01 -4.96
N ARG A 43 10.53 9.31 -5.37
CA ARG A 43 11.65 8.36 -5.37
C ARG A 43 12.46 8.37 -4.08
N LEU A 44 12.19 9.31 -3.18
CA LEU A 44 12.92 9.43 -1.91
C LEU A 44 12.50 8.33 -0.94
N SER A 45 13.44 7.83 -0.14
CA SER A 45 13.12 6.92 0.96
C SER A 45 12.36 7.64 2.08
N ALA A 46 11.53 6.90 2.82
CA ALA A 46 10.86 7.42 4.01
C ALA A 46 11.84 8.03 5.03
N THR A 47 13.02 7.41 5.22
CA THR A 47 14.06 7.93 6.11
C THR A 47 14.65 9.25 5.61
N THR A 48 14.84 9.38 4.29
CA THR A 48 15.32 10.62 3.67
C THR A 48 14.27 11.72 3.75
N ILE A 49 13.00 11.39 3.51
CA ILE A 49 11.87 12.32 3.66
C ILE A 49 11.82 12.81 5.11
N ALA A 50 11.82 11.90 6.09
CA ALA A 50 11.77 12.27 7.50
C ALA A 50 12.95 13.17 7.90
N LYS A 51 14.17 12.84 7.46
CA LYS A 51 15.37 13.65 7.71
C LYS A 51 15.25 15.04 7.08
N LYS A 52 14.84 15.13 5.81
CA LYS A 52 14.66 16.41 5.10
C LYS A 52 13.57 17.27 5.75
N ILE A 53 12.47 16.66 6.21
CA ILE A 53 11.42 17.38 6.93
C ILE A 53 11.95 17.91 8.26
N ARG A 54 12.59 17.07 9.09
CA ARG A 54 13.15 17.51 10.38
C ARG A 54 14.17 18.64 10.23
N ASN A 55 14.96 18.63 9.16
CA ASN A 55 15.93 19.67 8.86
C ASN A 55 15.33 20.96 8.27
N GLY A 56 14.05 20.95 7.89
CA GLY A 56 13.40 22.06 7.20
C GLY A 56 13.71 22.16 5.70
N ASP A 57 14.45 21.19 5.14
CA ASP A 57 14.80 21.13 3.71
C ASP A 57 13.60 20.79 2.81
N LEU A 58 12.54 20.19 3.38
CA LEU A 58 11.35 19.76 2.67
C LEU A 58 10.12 19.96 3.56
N LYS A 59 9.07 20.57 3.01
CA LYS A 59 7.78 20.69 3.70
C LYS A 59 6.99 19.38 3.64
N SER A 60 6.40 18.97 4.77
CA SER A 60 5.49 17.83 4.87
C SER A 60 4.29 18.00 3.93
N GLU A 61 3.72 19.20 3.83
CA GLU A 61 2.60 19.47 2.93
C GLU A 61 2.95 19.16 1.47
N THR A 62 4.17 19.52 1.05
CA THR A 62 4.64 19.33 -0.34
C THR A 62 4.76 17.85 -0.68
N ILE A 63 5.31 17.03 0.23
CA ILE A 63 5.42 15.59 -0.01
C ILE A 63 4.04 14.92 0.04
N VAL A 64 3.17 15.31 0.96
CA VAL A 64 1.80 14.75 1.06
C VAL A 64 1.01 15.01 -0.22
N LYS A 65 1.01 16.25 -0.74
CA LYS A 65 0.35 16.58 -2.02
C LYS A 65 0.92 15.77 -3.18
N ALA A 66 2.24 15.65 -3.29
CA ALA A 66 2.87 14.87 -4.34
C ALA A 66 2.42 13.39 -4.34
N TYR A 67 2.25 12.79 -3.16
CA TYR A 67 1.73 11.43 -3.02
C TYR A 67 0.24 11.35 -3.38
N ILE A 68 -0.58 12.32 -2.98
CA ILE A 68 -2.01 12.40 -3.31
C ILE A 68 -2.22 12.48 -4.83
N ASP A 69 -1.50 13.38 -5.51
CA ASP A 69 -1.57 13.54 -6.97
C ASP A 69 -1.25 12.22 -7.67
N ARG A 70 -0.22 11.51 -7.19
CA ARG A 70 0.16 10.20 -7.73
C ARG A 70 -0.90 9.13 -7.46
N ILE A 71 -1.51 9.14 -6.28
CA ILE A 71 -2.60 8.22 -5.95
C ILE A 71 -3.76 8.41 -6.92
N GLN A 72 -4.19 9.65 -7.15
CA GLN A 72 -5.30 9.97 -8.04
C GLN A 72 -4.99 9.59 -9.49
N GLU A 73 -3.75 9.77 -9.94
CA GLU A 73 -3.30 9.35 -11.28
C GLU A 73 -3.32 7.83 -11.46
N VAL A 74 -2.92 7.06 -10.45
CA VAL A 74 -2.69 5.61 -10.59
C VAL A 74 -3.84 4.74 -10.14
N ASN A 75 -4.55 5.11 -9.07
CA ASN A 75 -5.55 4.25 -8.46
C ASN A 75 -6.64 3.75 -9.44
N PRO A 76 -7.11 4.55 -10.42
CA PRO A 76 -8.04 4.05 -11.43
C PRO A 76 -7.54 2.83 -12.23
N PHE A 77 -6.22 2.63 -12.32
CA PHE A 77 -5.63 1.51 -13.04
C PHE A 77 -5.44 0.25 -12.19
N ILE A 78 -5.35 0.39 -10.86
CA ILE A 78 -4.91 -0.68 -9.95
C ILE A 78 -5.88 -1.00 -8.83
N ASN A 79 -6.81 -0.10 -8.49
CA ASN A 79 -7.79 -0.28 -7.41
C ASN A 79 -7.17 -0.74 -6.08
N ALA A 80 -6.18 0.02 -5.61
CA ALA A 80 -5.45 -0.27 -4.38
C ALA A 80 -5.97 0.53 -3.17
N VAL A 81 -6.61 1.66 -3.42
CA VAL A 81 -7.16 2.58 -2.40
C VAL A 81 -8.67 2.43 -2.37
N ILE A 82 -9.23 2.15 -1.20
CA ILE A 82 -10.68 1.96 -1.00
C ILE A 82 -11.35 3.17 -0.34
N GLU A 83 -10.62 3.90 0.50
CA GLU A 83 -11.09 5.09 1.18
C GLU A 83 -9.90 5.99 1.48
N ASP A 84 -10.00 7.28 1.15
CA ASP A 84 -8.96 8.27 1.40
C ASP A 84 -9.34 9.25 2.52
N ARG A 85 -8.32 9.94 3.05
CA ARG A 85 -8.46 11.02 4.03
C ARG A 85 -7.58 12.21 3.65
N PHE A 86 -7.52 12.54 2.36
CA PHE A 86 -6.54 13.47 1.81
C PHE A 86 -6.62 14.87 2.42
N GLU A 87 -7.82 15.39 2.65
CA GLU A 87 -8.01 16.70 3.27
C GLU A 87 -7.45 16.75 4.69
N LEU A 88 -7.76 15.74 5.51
CA LEU A 88 -7.22 15.61 6.87
C LEU A 88 -5.70 15.48 6.85
N ALA A 89 -5.16 14.65 5.95
CA ALA A 89 -3.72 14.47 5.81
C ALA A 89 -2.98 15.77 5.43
N ILE A 90 -3.55 16.58 4.54
CA ILE A 90 -2.99 17.89 4.17
C ILE A 90 -3.00 18.84 5.38
N ASN A 91 -4.08 18.86 6.16
CA ASN A 91 -4.18 19.71 7.34
C ASN A 91 -3.18 19.29 8.43
N GLU A 92 -3.01 17.98 8.67
CA GLU A 92 -1.99 17.43 9.57
C GLU A 92 -0.58 17.82 9.12
N ALA A 93 -0.30 17.74 7.82
CA ALA A 93 1.00 18.10 7.25
C ALA A 93 1.33 19.58 7.43
N LYS A 94 0.35 20.47 7.19
CA LYS A 94 0.50 21.92 7.43
C LYS A 94 0.79 22.21 8.90
N LEU A 95 0.06 21.57 9.81
CA LEU A 95 0.29 21.72 11.25
C LEU A 95 1.70 21.29 11.64
N TYR A 96 2.23 20.23 11.07
CA TYR A 96 3.60 19.78 11.36
C TYR A 96 4.65 20.76 10.81
N ASP A 97 4.43 21.31 9.61
CA ASP A 97 5.30 22.35 9.05
C ASP A 97 5.29 23.63 9.91
N GLU A 98 4.14 24.02 10.46
CA GLU A 98 4.00 25.15 11.39
C GLU A 98 4.70 24.91 12.73
N GLN A 99 4.55 23.72 13.32
CA GLN A 99 5.21 23.34 14.58
C GLN A 99 6.73 23.32 14.44
N LEU A 100 7.23 22.88 13.28
CA LEU A 100 8.66 22.92 12.99
C LEU A 100 9.13 24.38 12.86
N LYS A 101 8.39 25.23 12.15
CA LYS A 101 8.71 26.65 11.99
C LYS A 101 8.68 27.42 13.31
N SER A 102 7.77 27.07 14.22
CA SER A 102 7.67 27.72 15.53
C SER A 102 8.76 27.27 16.51
N GLY A 103 9.65 26.34 16.12
CA GLY A 103 10.68 25.79 17.00
C GLY A 103 10.12 24.97 18.15
N LYS A 104 8.87 24.47 18.04
CA LYS A 104 8.21 23.68 19.10
C LYS A 104 8.99 22.42 19.45
N PHE A 105 9.70 21.86 18.48
CA PHE A 105 10.53 20.68 18.65
C PHE A 105 11.93 20.94 18.13
N THR A 106 12.93 20.42 18.84
CA THR A 106 14.30 20.37 18.33
C THR A 106 14.49 19.13 17.44
N ILE A 107 15.45 19.19 16.53
CA ILE A 107 15.74 18.10 15.58
C ILE A 107 16.01 16.78 16.33
N HIS A 108 16.76 16.83 17.43
CA HIS A 108 17.07 15.64 18.24
C HIS A 108 15.85 15.02 18.91
N ILE A 109 14.90 15.83 19.40
CA ILE A 109 13.64 15.33 19.97
C ILE A 109 12.81 14.67 18.88
N LEU A 110 12.68 15.31 17.71
CA LEU A 110 11.95 14.73 16.59
C LEU A 110 12.58 13.41 16.13
N GLU A 111 13.91 13.32 16.06
CA GLU A 111 14.57 12.08 15.64
C GLU A 111 14.33 10.92 16.62
N LYS A 112 14.34 11.20 17.92
CA LYS A 112 14.18 10.18 18.97
C LYS A 112 12.72 9.77 19.18
N GLU A 113 11.82 10.73 19.27
CA GLU A 113 10.42 10.51 19.66
C GLU A 113 9.47 10.42 18.46
N LYS A 114 9.80 11.09 17.36
CA LYS A 114 8.96 11.18 16.15
C LYS A 114 9.75 10.85 14.88
N PRO A 115 10.33 9.64 14.77
CA PRO A 115 11.25 9.30 13.68
C PRO A 115 10.62 9.40 12.28
N LEU A 116 9.28 9.43 12.18
CA LEU A 116 8.49 9.54 10.95
C LEU A 116 7.77 10.87 10.80
N TYR A 117 8.19 11.91 11.53
CA TYR A 117 7.55 13.22 11.52
C TYR A 117 7.27 13.74 10.09
N GLY A 118 5.99 13.92 9.77
CA GLY A 118 5.53 14.45 8.48
C GLY A 118 5.62 13.49 7.30
N VAL A 119 5.93 12.22 7.53
CA VAL A 119 6.04 11.21 6.47
C VAL A 119 4.65 10.65 6.12
N PRO A 120 4.21 10.72 4.85
CA PRO A 120 2.97 10.09 4.42
C PRO A 120 3.06 8.57 4.45
N ILE A 121 1.99 7.91 4.92
CA ILE A 121 1.87 6.45 4.94
C ILE A 121 0.47 5.99 4.51
N THR A 122 0.33 4.70 4.19
CA THR A 122 -0.96 4.04 3.98
C THR A 122 -1.23 3.02 5.06
N ILE A 123 -2.49 2.88 5.43
CA ILE A 123 -2.92 1.88 6.41
C ILE A 123 -3.71 0.79 5.69
N LYS A 124 -3.42 -0.47 6.02
CA LYS A 124 -4.23 -1.59 5.51
C LYS A 124 -5.57 -1.58 6.23
N GLU A 125 -6.69 -1.86 5.54
CA GLU A 125 -8.03 -1.85 6.14
C GLU A 125 -8.11 -2.66 7.44
N SER A 126 -7.46 -3.81 7.50
CA SER A 126 -7.44 -4.68 8.69
C SER A 126 -6.73 -4.09 9.91
N CYS A 127 -6.03 -2.95 9.80
CA CYS A 127 -5.23 -2.37 10.89
C CYS A 127 -6.00 -1.34 11.75
N CYS A 128 -7.26 -1.06 11.46
CA CYS A 128 -8.11 -0.09 12.15
C CYS A 128 -7.52 1.34 12.14
N LEU A 129 -8.03 2.19 11.25
CA LEU A 129 -7.76 3.63 11.27
C LEU A 129 -9.05 4.34 11.68
N SER A 130 -9.03 5.05 12.80
CA SER A 130 -10.23 5.67 13.39
C SER A 130 -10.99 6.52 12.37
N GLY A 131 -12.31 6.32 12.30
CA GLY A 131 -13.23 6.98 11.38
C GLY A 131 -13.26 6.40 9.96
N MET A 132 -12.38 5.46 9.62
CA MET A 132 -12.25 4.89 8.27
C MET A 132 -12.83 3.47 8.17
N SER A 133 -12.99 2.97 6.95
CA SER A 133 -13.50 1.62 6.64
C SER A 133 -12.78 0.53 7.43
N TYR A 134 -13.57 -0.36 8.03
CA TYR A 134 -13.08 -1.54 8.73
C TYR A 134 -13.96 -2.76 8.44
N THR A 135 -14.10 -3.08 7.16
CA THR A 135 -14.96 -4.16 6.68
C THR A 135 -14.21 -5.48 6.52
N GLY A 136 -12.88 -5.42 6.38
CA GLY A 136 -12.04 -6.57 6.05
C GLY A 136 -12.36 -7.14 4.66
N GLY A 137 -12.82 -6.30 3.73
CA GLY A 137 -13.29 -6.71 2.41
C GLY A 137 -14.58 -7.53 2.38
N SER A 138 -15.26 -7.77 3.50
CA SER A 138 -16.46 -8.61 3.52
C SER A 138 -17.74 -7.82 3.30
N LEU A 139 -18.61 -8.33 2.43
CA LEU A 139 -19.94 -7.75 2.17
C LEU A 139 -20.80 -7.68 3.43
N SER A 140 -20.69 -8.67 4.32
CA SER A 140 -21.43 -8.73 5.59
C SER A 140 -21.11 -7.57 6.54
N ARG A 141 -19.92 -6.96 6.36
CA ARG A 141 -19.40 -5.88 7.19
C ARG A 141 -19.43 -4.53 6.47
N LYS A 142 -20.14 -4.43 5.34
CA LYS A 142 -20.25 -3.20 4.55
C LYS A 142 -20.75 -2.05 5.43
N GLY A 143 -20.06 -0.92 5.35
CA GLY A 143 -20.39 0.29 6.12
C GLY A 143 -19.79 0.36 7.52
N ILE A 144 -19.18 -0.72 8.03
CA ILE A 144 -18.50 -0.67 9.33
C ILE A 144 -17.26 0.24 9.25
N LYS A 145 -17.16 1.16 10.22
CA LYS A 145 -16.02 2.06 10.42
C LYS A 145 -15.29 1.70 11.70
N ALA A 146 -13.97 1.91 11.74
CA ALA A 146 -13.19 1.72 12.95
C ALA A 146 -13.49 2.86 13.95
N LEU A 147 -13.83 2.49 15.20
CA LEU A 147 -14.09 3.45 16.27
C LEU A 147 -12.80 4.10 16.78
N ALA A 148 -11.70 3.35 16.80
CA ALA A 148 -10.41 3.79 17.29
C ALA A 148 -9.27 3.26 16.41
N ASP A 149 -8.10 3.87 16.55
CA ASP A 149 -6.87 3.38 15.91
C ASP A 149 -6.47 2.04 16.52
N GLY A 150 -6.07 1.09 15.68
CA GLY A 150 -5.44 -0.14 16.14
C GLY A 150 -4.08 0.14 16.80
N PRO A 151 -3.57 -0.75 17.67
CA PRO A 151 -2.35 -0.51 18.44
C PRO A 151 -1.16 -0.07 17.60
N ALA A 152 -0.97 -0.71 16.44
CA ALA A 152 0.16 -0.40 15.58
C ALA A 152 -0.06 0.87 14.74
N VAL A 153 -1.31 1.21 14.39
CA VAL A 153 -1.62 2.51 13.76
C VAL A 153 -1.33 3.63 14.75
N LYS A 154 -1.71 3.46 16.02
CA LYS A 154 -1.40 4.40 17.09
C LYS A 154 0.10 4.62 17.25
N ILE A 155 0.90 3.56 17.37
CA ILE A 155 2.37 3.65 17.49
C ILE A 155 2.99 4.47 16.35
N ILE A 156 2.54 4.25 15.12
CA ILE A 156 3.12 4.93 13.96
C ILE A 156 2.64 6.37 13.80
N LYS A 157 1.40 6.68 14.19
CA LYS A 157 0.93 8.06 14.32
C LYS A 157 1.68 8.81 15.42
N ASP A 158 1.93 8.16 16.55
CA ASP A 158 2.69 8.73 17.67
C ASP A 158 4.14 9.05 17.25
N ALA A 159 4.74 8.19 16.42
CA ALA A 159 6.01 8.39 15.74
C ALA A 159 6.01 9.52 14.69
N GLY A 160 4.87 10.19 14.47
CA GLY A 160 4.74 11.37 13.63
C GLY A 160 4.38 11.12 12.17
N ALA A 161 4.01 9.90 11.78
CA ALA A 161 3.57 9.61 10.42
C ALA A 161 2.15 10.13 10.15
N ILE A 162 1.84 10.41 8.88
CA ILE A 162 0.55 10.93 8.41
C ILE A 162 -0.16 9.88 7.55
N PRO A 163 -1.23 9.21 8.04
CA PRO A 163 -2.05 8.32 7.25
C PRO A 163 -2.80 9.06 6.13
N LEU A 164 -2.59 8.64 4.87
CA LEU A 164 -3.26 9.23 3.70
C LEU A 164 -4.60 8.56 3.37
N LEU A 165 -4.69 7.25 3.61
CA LEU A 165 -5.76 6.41 3.09
C LEU A 165 -5.76 5.01 3.73
N VAL A 166 -6.83 4.28 3.44
CA VAL A 166 -6.99 2.86 3.66
C VAL A 166 -6.85 2.08 2.35
N SER A 167 -5.97 1.07 2.36
CA SER A 167 -5.71 0.22 1.20
C SER A 167 -6.56 -1.05 1.20
N ASN A 168 -6.91 -1.53 0.01
CA ASN A 168 -7.67 -2.75 -0.21
C ASN A 168 -6.96 -4.01 0.36
N THR A 169 -7.74 -5.00 0.79
CA THR A 169 -7.26 -6.27 1.34
C THR A 169 -8.06 -7.44 0.77
N SER A 170 -7.55 -8.67 0.85
CA SER A 170 -8.40 -9.84 0.63
C SER A 170 -9.44 -9.98 1.72
N GLU A 171 -10.56 -10.63 1.41
CA GLU A 171 -11.62 -10.88 2.40
C GLU A 171 -11.06 -11.60 3.64
N PHE A 172 -11.24 -10.97 4.81
CA PHE A 172 -10.67 -11.37 6.10
C PHE A 172 -9.15 -11.63 6.10
N CYS A 173 -8.42 -11.05 5.15
CA CYS A 173 -7.00 -11.30 4.94
C CYS A 173 -6.65 -12.77 4.61
N THR A 174 -7.60 -13.56 4.10
CA THR A 174 -7.45 -15.02 3.94
C THR A 174 -6.90 -15.47 2.59
N SER A 175 -6.89 -14.58 1.58
CA SER A 175 -6.40 -14.92 0.24
C SER A 175 -5.02 -14.33 -0.06
N LEU A 176 -4.24 -15.09 -0.83
CA LEU A 176 -2.99 -14.68 -1.48
C LEU A 176 -3.21 -13.72 -2.67
N HIS A 177 -4.47 -13.40 -2.99
CA HIS A 177 -4.86 -12.38 -3.95
C HIS A 177 -5.69 -11.31 -3.24
N SER A 178 -5.33 -10.03 -3.35
CA SER A 178 -6.16 -8.92 -2.88
C SER A 178 -7.38 -8.72 -3.78
N TYR A 179 -8.30 -9.66 -3.66
CA TYR A 179 -9.63 -9.67 -4.25
C TYR A 179 -10.66 -9.80 -3.12
N ASN A 180 -11.74 -9.04 -3.23
CA ASN A 180 -12.92 -9.21 -2.42
C ASN A 180 -14.15 -8.74 -3.20
N PHE A 181 -15.35 -9.17 -2.79
CA PHE A 181 -16.59 -8.81 -3.48
C PHE A 181 -17.06 -7.37 -3.19
N LEU A 182 -16.55 -6.73 -2.15
CA LEU A 182 -17.00 -5.41 -1.72
C LEU A 182 -16.36 -4.26 -2.53
N TYR A 183 -15.04 -4.33 -2.72
CA TYR A 183 -14.20 -3.34 -3.37
C TYR A 183 -13.56 -3.84 -4.66
N GLY A 184 -13.66 -5.14 -4.95
CA GLY A 184 -13.14 -5.74 -6.17
C GLY A 184 -11.66 -6.13 -6.08
N HIS A 185 -11.02 -6.19 -7.25
CA HIS A 185 -9.67 -6.73 -7.42
C HIS A 185 -8.61 -5.62 -7.47
N THR A 186 -7.52 -5.77 -6.70
CA THR A 186 -6.32 -4.95 -6.86
C THR A 186 -5.37 -5.57 -7.89
N LEU A 187 -4.99 -4.81 -8.91
CA LEU A 187 -4.12 -5.24 -10.01
C LEU A 187 -2.66 -4.88 -9.78
N ASN A 188 -1.73 -5.72 -10.26
CA ASN A 188 -0.29 -5.49 -10.16
C ASN A 188 0.17 -4.33 -11.06
N PRO A 189 1.04 -3.40 -10.59
CA PRO A 189 1.37 -2.20 -11.35
C PRO A 189 2.38 -2.42 -12.50
N TYR A 190 3.10 -3.56 -12.54
CA TYR A 190 4.05 -3.87 -13.63
C TYR A 190 3.38 -4.63 -14.77
N ASP A 191 2.52 -5.58 -14.40
CA ASP A 191 1.76 -6.36 -15.35
C ASP A 191 0.40 -6.65 -14.71
N ARG A 192 -0.61 -5.90 -15.13
CA ARG A 192 -1.97 -5.99 -14.61
C ARG A 192 -2.67 -7.32 -14.91
N ARG A 193 -2.05 -8.20 -15.72
CA ARG A 193 -2.48 -9.58 -15.93
C ARG A 193 -1.97 -10.53 -14.84
N ARG A 194 -1.05 -10.07 -13.99
CA ARG A 194 -0.50 -10.81 -12.86
C ARG A 194 -1.18 -10.38 -11.57
N THR A 195 -1.20 -11.31 -10.62
CA THR A 195 -1.62 -11.01 -9.26
C THR A 195 -0.77 -9.92 -8.61
N SER A 196 -1.39 -9.09 -7.79
CA SER A 196 -0.74 -8.13 -6.88
C SER A 196 -0.14 -8.80 -5.63
N GLY A 197 -0.38 -10.09 -5.43
CA GLY A 197 -0.14 -10.80 -4.17
C GLY A 197 -1.26 -10.56 -3.15
N GLY A 198 -1.07 -11.03 -1.92
CA GLY A 198 -2.08 -10.99 -0.87
C GLY A 198 -1.53 -11.50 0.47
N SER A 199 -2.22 -11.26 1.58
CA SER A 199 -3.47 -10.49 1.71
C SER A 199 -3.30 -8.97 1.63
N SER A 200 -2.04 -8.51 1.59
CA SER A 200 -1.66 -7.08 1.57
C SER A 200 -1.32 -6.56 0.16
N GLY A 201 -1.88 -7.17 -0.88
CA GLY A 201 -1.63 -6.82 -2.29
C GLY A 201 -1.96 -5.37 -2.64
N GLY A 202 -2.97 -4.76 -1.97
CA GLY A 202 -3.26 -3.32 -2.02
C GLY A 202 -2.04 -2.46 -1.67
N ARG A 203 -1.46 -2.69 -0.49
CA ARG A 203 -0.28 -1.99 0.00
C ARG A 203 0.97 -2.28 -0.82
N ILE A 204 1.17 -3.52 -1.26
CA ILE A 204 2.30 -3.91 -2.11
C ILE A 204 2.23 -3.21 -3.46
N THR A 205 1.07 -3.21 -4.10
CA THR A 205 0.82 -2.52 -5.38
C THR A 205 1.01 -1.02 -5.23
N TRP A 206 0.52 -0.44 -4.14
CA TRP A 206 0.62 1.00 -3.89
C TRP A 206 2.07 1.47 -3.71
N CYS A 207 2.81 0.88 -2.76
CA CYS A 207 4.23 1.18 -2.54
C CYS A 207 5.03 1.06 -3.85
N ARG A 208 4.62 0.14 -4.73
CA ARG A 208 5.33 -0.19 -5.94
C ARG A 208 4.95 0.62 -7.17
N SER A 209 3.80 1.29 -7.14
CA SER A 209 3.41 2.29 -8.13
C SER A 209 4.05 3.67 -7.89
N ILE A 210 4.60 3.86 -6.68
CA ILE A 210 5.27 5.06 -6.20
C ILE A 210 6.80 4.87 -6.18
N THR A 211 7.28 3.66 -5.85
CA THR A 211 8.71 3.32 -5.78
C THR A 211 9.03 2.06 -6.60
N ASN A 212 10.24 1.94 -7.14
CA ASN A 212 10.62 0.87 -8.08
C ASN A 212 10.80 -0.54 -7.43
N TRP A 213 10.14 -0.87 -6.30
CA TRP A 213 10.53 -1.99 -5.43
C TRP A 213 9.47 -3.09 -5.17
N THR A 214 9.90 -4.33 -5.38
CA THR A 214 9.19 -5.61 -5.21
C THR A 214 8.87 -5.95 -3.76
N TRP A 215 7.67 -6.45 -3.47
CA TRP A 215 7.41 -7.35 -2.34
C TRP A 215 7.01 -8.71 -2.90
N PHE A 216 7.94 -9.67 -2.82
CA PHE A 216 7.64 -11.11 -2.89
C PHE A 216 7.70 -11.61 -1.45
N GLY A 217 6.70 -12.41 -1.05
CA GLY A 217 6.80 -13.18 0.18
C GLY A 217 7.99 -14.14 0.10
N TYR A 218 8.59 -14.40 1.27
CA TYR A 218 9.82 -15.13 1.56
C TYR A 218 11.12 -14.31 1.47
N SER A 219 11.59 -13.92 2.67
CA SER A 219 13.00 -13.71 3.03
C SER A 219 13.82 -12.77 2.14
N TRP A 220 13.88 -11.48 2.49
CA TRP A 220 15.14 -10.79 2.83
C TRP A 220 14.90 -9.31 3.13
N PHE A 221 15.41 -8.88 4.29
CA PHE A 221 15.50 -7.48 4.68
C PHE A 221 16.56 -6.78 3.82
N HIS A 222 16.17 -5.75 3.05
CA HIS A 222 17.11 -4.69 2.71
C HIS A 222 16.56 -3.31 3.00
N LYS A 223 17.40 -2.57 3.71
CA LYS A 223 17.22 -1.26 4.32
C LYS A 223 16.78 -0.25 3.25
N ASN A 224 15.97 0.73 3.64
CA ASN A 224 15.73 2.02 2.95
C ASN A 224 14.30 2.32 2.48
N THR A 225 13.25 1.61 2.90
CA THR A 225 11.90 2.18 2.87
C THR A 225 11.06 1.62 4.00
N ILE A 226 10.54 2.52 4.84
CA ILE A 226 9.70 2.16 5.97
C ILE A 226 8.31 1.78 5.43
N SER A 227 8.14 0.47 5.19
CA SER A 227 6.83 -0.18 5.09
C SER A 227 6.47 -0.65 6.51
N LEU A 228 6.05 0.26 7.38
CA LEU A 228 5.77 -0.04 8.78
C LEU A 228 4.30 -0.46 8.96
N LEU A 229 4.08 -1.79 9.09
CA LEU A 229 2.94 -2.45 9.78
C LEU A 229 3.02 -3.96 9.42
N TRP A 230 3.63 -4.80 10.25
CA TRP A 230 3.31 -6.24 10.35
C TRP A 230 3.95 -6.77 11.64
N TYR A 231 3.09 -7.07 12.61
CA TYR A 231 3.15 -8.22 13.52
C TYR A 231 1.73 -8.36 14.04
N PHE A 232 1.00 -9.38 13.58
CA PHE A 232 -0.04 -10.13 14.30
C PHE A 232 -0.68 -11.10 13.30
N TRP A 233 -0.72 -12.38 13.70
CA TRP A 233 -0.99 -13.59 12.90
C TRP A 233 0.18 -14.13 12.07
N SER A 234 1.23 -14.56 12.77
CA SER A 234 1.87 -15.89 12.75
C SER A 234 2.95 -15.89 13.82
#